data_AF-A0A382PPP5-F1
#
_entry.id   AF-A0A382PPP5-F1
#
_cell.length_a   1.000
_cell.length_b   1.000
_cell.length_c   1.000
_cell.angle_alpha   90.00
_cell.angle_beta   90.00
_cell.angle_gamma   90.00
#
_symmetry.space_group_name_H-M   'P 1'
#
loop_
_entity.id
_entity.type
_entity.pdbx_description
1 polymer ?
#
loop_
_entity_poly.entity_id
_entity_poly.type
_entity_poly.pdbx_seq_one_letter_code
_entity_poly.pdbx_strand_id
1 'polypeptide(L)'
;MGILSAEHHQHFDQLGYMVIENAIPVDLCRAVVEAIFAFLEMDPNDPNDWYRWPHKPGAGMVEMYQHQAMWNVYQHLPIHQIYTEVYGTHRIWVHPDRVNMKPPRHLEHPDWDHQGMYHWDADTSNLPITFGTQGVLFLTDTADNQGSFVCWPGAHKWLIDPEFPWVPELSQEHHTGLRPGRFSTYLASGPATW
;
A
#
# COMPACT_ATOMS: atom_id res chain seq x y z
N MET A 1 -11.06 -21.43 10.30
CA MET A 1 -11.11 -20.25 11.20
C MET A 1 -10.76 -19.06 10.33
N GLY A 2 -11.53 -17.96 10.39
CA GLY A 2 -11.25 -16.77 9.58
C GLY A 2 -9.95 -16.10 10.01
N ILE A 3 -9.29 -15.40 9.09
CA ILE A 3 -8.11 -14.58 9.41
C ILE A 3 -8.55 -13.22 9.95
N LEU A 4 -9.66 -12.68 9.41
CA LEU A 4 -10.20 -11.41 9.84
C LEU A 4 -11.05 -11.58 11.11
N SER A 5 -10.76 -10.75 12.11
CA SER A 5 -11.56 -10.66 13.33
C SER A 5 -12.75 -9.72 13.12
N ALA A 6 -13.72 -9.76 14.02
CA ALA A 6 -14.81 -8.78 14.03
C ALA A 6 -14.28 -7.34 14.18
N GLU A 7 -13.16 -7.15 14.89
CA GLU A 7 -12.51 -5.85 15.04
C GLU A 7 -11.92 -5.37 13.72
N HIS A 8 -11.31 -6.24 12.91
CA HIS A 8 -10.83 -5.88 11.57
C HIS A 8 -11.97 -5.39 10.69
N HIS A 9 -13.09 -6.12 10.65
CA HIS A 9 -14.27 -5.72 9.88
C HIS A 9 -14.84 -4.38 10.36
N GLN A 10 -14.99 -4.22 11.67
CA GLN A 10 -15.50 -2.98 12.25
C GLN A 10 -14.58 -1.79 11.93
N HIS A 11 -13.26 -1.97 12.04
CA HIS A 11 -12.29 -0.93 11.76
C HIS A 11 -12.32 -0.52 10.28
N PHE A 12 -12.38 -1.50 9.38
CA PHE A 12 -12.47 -1.28 7.95
C PHE A 12 -13.78 -0.55 7.56
N ASP A 13 -14.93 -0.99 8.07
CA ASP A 13 -16.21 -0.32 7.83
C ASP A 13 -16.21 1.12 8.37
N GLN A 14 -15.60 1.34 9.53
CA GLN A 14 -15.58 2.65 10.18
C GLN A 14 -14.61 3.62 9.52
N LEU A 15 -13.39 3.17 9.22
CA LEU A 15 -12.26 4.02 8.87
C LEU A 15 -11.77 3.85 7.44
N GLY A 16 -12.25 2.85 6.71
CA GLY A 16 -11.88 2.60 5.31
C GLY A 16 -10.52 1.91 5.17
N TYR A 17 -9.91 1.50 6.27
CA TYR A 17 -8.71 0.68 6.25
C TYR A 17 -8.67 -0.31 7.41
N MET A 18 -7.82 -1.33 7.30
CA MET A 18 -7.43 -2.22 8.41
C MET A 18 -5.98 -2.66 8.27
N VAL A 19 -5.40 -3.09 9.39
CA VAL A 19 -4.02 -3.57 9.47
C VAL A 19 -4.03 -5.04 9.82
N ILE A 20 -3.35 -5.86 9.02
CA ILE A 20 -3.18 -7.29 9.27
C ILE A 20 -1.70 -7.56 9.45
N GLU A 21 -1.31 -7.87 10.68
CA GLU A 21 0.08 -8.15 11.03
C GLU A 21 0.46 -9.58 10.66
N ASN A 22 1.71 -9.78 10.21
CA ASN A 22 2.30 -11.10 9.94
C ASN A 22 1.49 -11.95 8.92
N ALA A 23 0.79 -11.30 7.99
CA ALA A 23 0.05 -11.98 6.93
C ALA A 23 0.97 -12.73 5.96
N ILE A 24 2.23 -12.30 5.85
CA ILE A 24 3.25 -12.86 4.96
C ILE A 24 4.50 -13.24 5.77
N PRO A 25 5.09 -14.42 5.53
CA PRO A 25 6.38 -14.80 6.09
C PRO A 25 7.50 -13.85 5.70
N VAL A 26 8.36 -13.52 6.66
CA VAL A 26 9.49 -12.59 6.48
C VAL A 26 10.39 -12.96 5.30
N ASP A 27 10.60 -14.26 5.06
CA ASP A 27 11.46 -14.71 3.97
C ASP A 27 10.87 -14.39 2.58
N LEU A 28 9.55 -14.36 2.43
CA LEU A 28 8.90 -13.90 1.19
C LEU A 28 9.07 -12.40 1.01
N CYS A 29 8.93 -11.61 2.08
CA CYS A 29 9.20 -10.18 2.03
C CYS A 29 10.66 -9.90 1.66
N ARG A 30 11.62 -10.61 2.28
CA ARG A 30 13.05 -10.47 1.97
C ARG A 30 13.36 -10.79 0.51
N ALA A 31 12.77 -11.86 -0.03
CA ALA A 31 12.94 -12.21 -1.45
C ALA A 31 12.46 -11.11 -2.40
N VAL A 32 11.40 -10.37 -2.04
CA VAL A 32 10.95 -9.20 -2.83
C VAL A 32 11.94 -8.04 -2.70
N VAL A 33 12.47 -7.76 -1.51
CA VAL A 33 13.50 -6.72 -1.31
C VAL A 33 14.75 -7.03 -2.14
N GLU A 34 15.25 -8.26 -2.08
CA GLU A 34 16.39 -8.71 -2.90
C GLU A 34 16.10 -8.54 -4.40
N ALA A 35 14.89 -8.90 -4.84
CA ALA A 35 14.47 -8.71 -6.22
C ALA A 35 14.43 -7.22 -6.64
N ILE A 36 13.98 -6.33 -5.76
CA ILE A 36 13.98 -4.88 -6.01
C ILE A 36 15.40 -4.37 -6.26
N PHE A 37 16.33 -4.67 -5.37
CA PHE A 37 17.72 -4.23 -5.50
C PHE A 37 18.39 -4.85 -6.74
N ALA A 38 18.15 -6.13 -7.02
CA ALA A 38 18.64 -6.77 -8.24
C ALA A 38 18.06 -6.14 -9.51
N PHE A 39 16.76 -5.84 -9.54
CA PHE A 39 16.09 -5.21 -10.68
C PHE A 39 16.58 -3.78 -10.94
N LEU A 40 16.87 -3.04 -9.88
CA LEU A 40 17.45 -1.69 -9.96
C LEU A 40 18.97 -1.69 -10.17
N GLU A 41 19.59 -2.87 -10.18
CA GLU A 41 21.05 -3.06 -10.23
C GLU A 41 21.79 -2.30 -9.13
N MET A 42 21.21 -2.22 -7.92
CA MET A 42 21.72 -1.43 -6.79
C MET A 42 22.31 -2.31 -5.69
N ASP A 43 23.32 -1.81 -4.97
CA ASP A 43 23.82 -2.47 -3.76
C ASP A 43 22.99 -2.06 -2.52
N PRO A 44 22.28 -2.99 -1.85
CA PRO A 44 21.56 -2.69 -0.61
C PRO A 44 22.44 -2.25 0.56
N ASN A 45 23.77 -2.35 0.44
CA ASN A 45 24.72 -1.93 1.48
C ASN A 45 25.42 -0.61 1.17
N ASP A 46 25.17 0.01 0.01
CA ASP A 46 25.69 1.34 -0.34
C ASP A 46 24.54 2.32 -0.59
N PRO A 47 24.08 3.07 0.43
CA PRO A 47 23.00 4.03 0.27
C PRO A 47 23.26 5.12 -0.78
N ASN A 48 24.51 5.42 -1.11
CA ASN A 48 24.83 6.41 -2.15
C ASN A 48 24.51 5.88 -3.56
N ASP A 49 24.41 4.55 -3.71
CA ASP A 49 24.11 3.89 -4.98
C ASP A 49 22.61 3.94 -5.34
N TRP A 50 21.74 4.40 -4.43
CA TRP A 50 20.28 4.29 -4.60
C TRP A 50 19.64 5.42 -5.39
N TYR A 51 20.35 6.53 -5.61
CA TYR A 51 19.82 7.75 -6.22
C TYR A 51 20.22 7.87 -7.69
N ARG A 52 19.93 6.84 -8.48
CA ARG A 52 20.28 6.80 -9.90
C ARG A 52 19.34 5.95 -10.75
N TRP A 53 19.46 6.12 -12.06
CA TRP A 53 18.82 5.26 -13.05
C TRP A 53 19.24 3.78 -12.85
N PRO A 54 18.34 2.79 -13.04
CA PRO A 54 16.97 2.89 -13.58
C PRO A 54 15.90 3.39 -12.60
N HIS A 55 16.23 3.55 -11.32
CA HIS A 55 15.30 4.17 -10.37
C HIS A 55 15.08 5.65 -10.71
N LYS A 56 13.92 6.17 -10.32
CA LYS A 56 13.50 7.54 -10.65
C LYS A 56 13.04 8.28 -9.40
N PRO A 57 13.34 9.59 -9.31
CA PRO A 57 12.74 10.44 -8.30
C PRO A 57 11.21 10.46 -8.40
N GLY A 58 10.54 10.77 -7.29
CA GLY A 58 9.08 10.86 -7.20
C GLY A 58 8.51 9.87 -6.20
N ALA A 59 7.36 9.27 -6.54
CA ALA A 59 6.62 8.41 -5.61
C ALA A 59 7.33 7.08 -5.26
N GLY A 60 8.53 6.79 -5.77
CA GLY A 60 9.28 5.56 -5.47
C GLY A 60 8.85 4.34 -6.28
N MET A 61 8.08 4.53 -7.35
CA MET A 61 7.54 3.42 -8.15
C MET A 61 8.65 2.68 -8.89
N VAL A 62 8.73 1.36 -8.66
CA VAL A 62 9.64 0.45 -9.35
C VAL A 62 8.80 -0.49 -10.20
N GLU A 63 8.88 -0.33 -11.52
CA GLU A 63 8.04 -0.99 -12.55
C GLU A 63 8.40 -2.48 -12.75
N MET A 64 8.76 -3.18 -11.67
CA MET A 64 9.07 -4.60 -11.61
C MET A 64 7.77 -5.42 -11.59
N TYR A 65 7.06 -5.49 -12.72
CA TYR A 65 5.83 -6.28 -12.81
C TYR A 65 6.10 -7.78 -12.94
N GLN A 66 5.19 -8.60 -12.42
CA GLN A 66 5.16 -10.07 -12.64
C GLN A 66 6.39 -10.84 -12.12
N HIS A 67 7.25 -10.23 -11.31
CA HIS A 67 8.43 -10.90 -10.78
C HIS A 67 8.03 -12.08 -9.87
N GLN A 68 8.76 -13.20 -9.95
CA GLN A 68 8.41 -14.44 -9.23
C GLN A 68 8.33 -14.23 -7.72
N ALA A 69 9.20 -13.40 -7.14
CA ALA A 69 9.16 -13.07 -5.71
C ALA A 69 7.81 -12.42 -5.31
N MET A 70 7.26 -11.54 -6.15
CA MET A 70 5.96 -10.92 -5.91
C MET A 70 4.82 -11.93 -6.09
N TRP A 71 4.91 -12.81 -7.10
CA TRP A 71 3.92 -13.87 -7.28
C TRP A 71 3.86 -14.83 -6.09
N ASN A 72 4.98 -15.13 -5.45
CA ASN A 72 5.00 -15.95 -4.24
C ASN A 72 4.24 -15.29 -3.08
N VAL A 73 4.25 -13.95 -3.00
CA VAL A 73 3.44 -13.17 -2.05
C VAL A 73 1.96 -13.20 -2.45
N TYR A 74 1.63 -12.89 -3.72
CA TYR A 74 0.24 -12.88 -4.19
C TYR A 74 -0.46 -14.23 -4.07
N GLN A 75 0.28 -15.33 -4.25
CA GLN A 75 -0.22 -16.70 -4.13
C GLN A 75 -0.14 -17.24 -2.70
N HIS A 76 0.34 -16.45 -1.72
CA HIS A 76 0.41 -16.91 -0.35
C HIS A 76 -1.02 -17.09 0.20
N LEU A 77 -1.32 -18.29 0.72
CA LEU A 77 -2.68 -18.70 1.05
C LEU A 77 -3.44 -17.71 1.98
N PRO A 78 -2.80 -17.16 3.05
CA PRO A 78 -3.39 -16.08 3.84
C PRO A 78 -3.89 -14.88 3.05
N ILE A 79 -3.16 -14.41 2.02
CA ILE A 79 -3.55 -13.25 1.22
C ILE A 79 -4.84 -13.53 0.47
N HIS A 80 -4.90 -14.67 -0.23
CA HIS A 80 -6.12 -15.07 -0.90
C HIS A 80 -7.28 -15.15 0.09
N GLN A 81 -7.10 -15.82 1.24
CA GLN A 81 -8.15 -15.94 2.25
C GLN A 81 -8.63 -14.58 2.77
N ILE A 82 -7.71 -13.67 3.12
CA ILE A 82 -8.02 -12.30 3.55
C ILE A 82 -8.93 -11.60 2.53
N TYR A 83 -8.55 -11.60 1.25
CA TYR A 83 -9.36 -10.95 0.21
C TYR A 83 -10.70 -11.66 0.00
N THR A 84 -10.77 -12.98 0.09
CA THR A 84 -12.06 -13.68 -0.01
C THR A 84 -13.00 -13.36 1.15
N GLU A 85 -12.46 -13.11 2.35
CA GLU A 85 -13.24 -12.68 3.52
C GLU A 85 -13.74 -11.24 3.35
N VAL A 86 -12.92 -10.34 2.78
CA VAL A 86 -13.33 -8.96 2.43
C VAL A 86 -14.44 -8.93 1.38
N TYR A 87 -14.25 -9.65 0.28
CA TYR A 87 -15.19 -9.64 -0.85
C TYR A 87 -16.40 -10.56 -0.66
N GLY A 88 -16.39 -11.41 0.37
CA GLY A 88 -17.44 -12.41 0.61
C GLY A 88 -17.55 -13.48 -0.48
N THR A 89 -16.51 -13.66 -1.31
CA THR A 89 -16.50 -14.61 -2.42
C THR A 89 -15.09 -15.13 -2.69
N HIS A 90 -14.99 -16.38 -3.14
CA HIS A 90 -13.73 -16.98 -3.62
C HIS A 90 -13.43 -16.68 -5.08
N ARG A 91 -14.37 -16.04 -5.80
CA ARG A 91 -14.24 -15.71 -7.22
C ARG A 91 -13.50 -14.38 -7.39
N ILE A 92 -12.30 -14.32 -6.83
CA ILE A 92 -11.39 -13.17 -6.92
C ILE A 92 -10.25 -13.48 -7.89
N TRP A 93 -9.59 -12.43 -8.37
CA TRP A 93 -8.56 -12.50 -9.38
C TRP A 93 -7.49 -11.48 -9.02
N VAL A 94 -6.22 -11.89 -9.10
CA VAL A 94 -5.09 -11.03 -8.74
C VAL A 94 -4.96 -9.94 -9.80
N HIS A 95 -5.00 -8.69 -9.37
CA HIS A 95 -4.58 -7.56 -10.18
C HIS A 95 -3.07 -7.36 -10.00
N PRO A 96 -2.24 -7.61 -11.02
CA PRO A 96 -0.80 -7.40 -10.91
C PRO A 96 -0.50 -5.93 -10.64
N ASP A 97 0.41 -5.69 -9.71
CA ASP A 97 0.87 -4.34 -9.39
C ASP A 97 2.40 -4.29 -9.42
N ARG A 98 2.94 -3.11 -9.14
CA ARG A 98 4.36 -2.83 -8.99
C ARG A 98 4.77 -2.82 -7.53
N VAL A 99 6.05 -2.57 -7.29
CA VAL A 99 6.61 -2.35 -5.95
C VAL A 99 7.02 -0.89 -5.78
N ASN A 100 7.18 -0.49 -4.53
CA ASN A 100 7.61 0.85 -4.16
C ASN A 100 8.91 0.78 -3.36
N MET A 101 9.89 1.59 -3.74
CA MET A 101 11.15 1.77 -3.03
C MET A 101 11.45 3.26 -2.96
N LYS A 102 11.44 3.80 -1.74
CA LYS A 102 11.83 5.18 -1.47
C LYS A 102 13.16 5.19 -0.72
N PRO A 103 14.24 5.70 -1.33
CA PRO A 103 15.46 5.89 -0.59
C PRO A 103 15.28 6.98 0.47
N PRO A 104 16.11 7.00 1.54
CA PRO A 104 16.09 8.06 2.53
C PRO A 104 16.26 9.46 1.92
N ARG A 105 15.93 10.51 2.67
CA ARG A 105 16.26 11.86 2.24
C ARG A 105 17.78 12.04 2.16
N HIS A 106 18.28 12.55 1.05
CA HIS A 106 19.71 12.80 0.84
C HIS A 106 19.98 14.24 0.38
N LEU A 107 20.92 14.91 1.05
CA LEU A 107 21.20 16.34 0.79
C LEU A 107 21.74 16.60 -0.63
N GLU A 108 22.48 15.65 -1.19
CA GLU A 108 23.04 15.76 -2.54
C GLU A 108 22.05 15.35 -3.64
N HIS A 109 20.89 14.80 -3.27
CA HIS A 109 19.85 14.34 -4.19
C HIS A 109 18.47 14.92 -3.83
N PRO A 110 18.32 16.26 -3.81
CA PRO A 110 17.10 16.93 -3.36
C PRO A 110 15.87 16.63 -4.25
N ASP A 111 16.07 16.21 -5.49
CA ASP A 111 15.02 15.77 -6.41
C ASP A 111 14.32 14.48 -5.95
N TRP A 112 14.96 13.69 -5.08
CA TRP A 112 14.42 12.45 -4.50
C TRP A 112 13.63 12.68 -3.22
N ASP A 113 13.57 13.91 -2.71
CA ASP A 113 12.84 14.28 -1.51
C ASP A 113 11.33 14.44 -1.78
N HIS A 114 10.63 13.31 -1.96
CA HIS A 114 9.21 13.31 -2.27
C HIS A 114 8.34 13.56 -1.03
N GLN A 115 7.59 14.68 -1.04
CA GLN A 115 6.74 15.10 0.09
C GLN A 115 5.38 14.36 0.17
N GLY A 116 5.12 13.40 -0.72
CA GLY A 116 3.84 12.72 -0.83
C GLY A 116 2.77 13.55 -1.55
N MET A 117 1.66 12.90 -1.91
CA MET A 117 0.48 13.55 -2.49
C MET A 117 -0.81 12.89 -2.01
N TYR A 118 -1.81 13.69 -1.67
CA TYR A 118 -3.15 13.22 -1.34
C TYR A 118 -3.95 12.97 -2.63
N HIS A 119 -4.47 11.75 -2.79
CA HIS A 119 -5.26 11.39 -3.96
C HIS A 119 -6.33 10.34 -3.61
N TRP A 120 -7.25 10.16 -4.56
CA TRP A 120 -8.21 9.06 -4.55
C TRP A 120 -7.75 8.00 -5.55
N ASP A 121 -7.65 6.75 -5.11
CA ASP A 121 -7.29 5.60 -5.97
C ASP A 121 -8.48 5.06 -6.78
N ALA A 122 -9.46 5.92 -7.07
CA ALA A 122 -10.66 5.58 -7.82
C ALA A 122 -11.07 6.75 -8.73
N ASP A 123 -11.76 6.42 -9.82
CA ASP A 123 -12.37 7.43 -10.67
C ASP A 123 -13.56 8.09 -9.94
N THR A 124 -13.31 9.29 -9.42
CA THR A 124 -14.29 10.09 -8.67
C THR A 124 -15.25 10.87 -9.56
N SER A 125 -15.16 10.76 -10.89
CA SER A 125 -16.07 11.42 -11.83
C SER A 125 -17.45 10.74 -11.92
N ASN A 126 -17.54 9.48 -11.47
CA ASN A 126 -18.77 8.70 -11.48
C ASN A 126 -19.04 8.12 -10.08
N LEU A 127 -20.05 8.65 -9.41
CA LEU A 127 -20.44 8.30 -8.04
C LEU A 127 -21.83 7.64 -7.99
N PRO A 128 -22.12 6.77 -6.99
CA PRO A 128 -21.20 6.30 -5.96
C PRO A 128 -20.16 5.31 -6.51
N ILE A 129 -18.99 5.27 -5.89
CA ILE A 129 -17.90 4.39 -6.32
C ILE A 129 -18.26 2.94 -5.97
N THR A 130 -17.98 2.02 -6.90
CA THR A 130 -18.14 0.58 -6.64
C THR A 130 -17.02 0.10 -5.72
N PHE A 131 -17.36 -0.72 -4.72
CA PHE A 131 -16.40 -1.21 -3.74
C PHE A 131 -15.16 -1.88 -4.38
N GLY A 132 -13.98 -1.39 -4.00
CA GLY A 132 -12.68 -1.95 -4.35
C GLY A 132 -11.71 -1.77 -3.19
N THR A 133 -10.76 -2.70 -3.05
CA THR A 133 -9.75 -2.66 -1.98
C THR A 133 -8.36 -2.83 -2.55
N GLN A 134 -7.44 -1.98 -2.13
CA GLN A 134 -6.02 -2.12 -2.44
C GLN A 134 -5.26 -2.69 -1.24
N GLY A 135 -4.28 -3.56 -1.53
CA GLY A 135 -3.34 -4.09 -0.56
C GLY A 135 -2.00 -3.37 -0.58
N VAL A 136 -1.49 -3.00 0.60
CA VAL A 136 -0.13 -2.46 0.76
C VAL A 136 0.63 -3.37 1.69
N LEU A 137 1.65 -4.05 1.16
CA LEU A 137 2.53 -4.86 1.98
C LEU A 137 3.81 -4.09 2.30
N PHE A 138 4.05 -3.88 3.59
CA PHE A 138 5.33 -3.39 4.07
C PHE A 138 6.36 -4.53 4.04
N LEU A 139 7.34 -4.42 3.15
CA LEU A 139 8.39 -5.43 2.96
C LEU A 139 9.46 -5.40 4.05
N THR A 140 9.64 -4.25 4.70
CA THR A 140 10.58 -4.01 5.79
C THR A 140 9.91 -3.24 6.91
N ASP A 141 10.46 -3.34 8.12
CA ASP A 141 10.09 -2.44 9.23
C ASP A 141 10.30 -0.99 8.76
N THR A 142 9.26 -0.18 8.84
CA THR A 142 9.23 1.20 8.34
C THR A 142 8.76 2.11 9.46
N ALA A 143 9.62 3.03 9.89
CA ALA A 143 9.28 4.02 10.92
C ALA A 143 8.41 5.15 10.35
N ASP A 144 7.69 5.87 11.22
CA ASP A 144 6.77 6.96 10.87
C ASP A 144 7.41 8.04 9.96
N ASN A 145 8.73 8.23 10.05
CA ASN A 145 9.48 9.22 9.27
C ASN A 145 10.10 8.67 7.97
N GLN A 146 9.73 7.47 7.54
CA GLN A 146 10.27 6.81 6.35
C GLN A 146 9.26 6.70 5.20
N GLY A 147 8.23 7.56 5.19
CA GLY A 147 7.20 7.56 4.15
C GLY A 147 6.19 6.43 4.32
N SER A 148 5.67 6.27 5.54
CA SER A 148 4.58 5.31 5.80
C SER A 148 3.27 5.76 5.14
N PHE A 149 2.36 4.81 4.98
CA PHE A 149 1.03 5.06 4.43
C PHE A 149 0.26 6.07 5.30
N VAL A 150 -0.37 7.03 4.63
CA VAL A 150 -1.24 8.04 5.25
C VAL A 150 -2.60 7.98 4.56
N CYS A 151 -3.68 8.09 5.32
CA CYS A 151 -5.04 8.15 4.77
C CYS A 151 -5.90 9.13 5.55
N TRP A 152 -7.07 9.47 5.01
CA TRP A 152 -8.15 10.15 5.75
C TRP A 152 -9.14 9.11 6.27
N PRO A 153 -9.13 8.79 7.58
CA PRO A 153 -10.02 7.78 8.14
C PRO A 153 -11.50 8.10 7.94
N GLY A 154 -12.25 7.16 7.39
CA GLY A 154 -13.69 7.23 7.17
C GLY A 154 -14.09 7.93 5.87
N ALA A 155 -13.13 8.42 5.08
CA ALA A 155 -13.44 9.27 3.95
C ALA A 155 -14.08 8.57 2.75
N HIS A 156 -13.92 7.26 2.68
CA HIS A 156 -14.57 6.39 1.71
C HIS A 156 -16.09 6.43 1.80
N LYS A 157 -16.66 6.67 2.98
CA LYS A 157 -18.11 6.69 3.20
C LYS A 157 -18.82 7.72 2.32
N TRP A 158 -18.19 8.88 2.10
CA TRP A 158 -18.75 9.91 1.24
C TRP A 158 -18.74 9.52 -0.24
N LEU A 159 -17.77 8.71 -0.65
CA LEU A 159 -17.68 8.24 -2.04
C LEU A 159 -18.67 7.13 -2.37
N ILE A 160 -19.00 6.30 -1.37
CA ILE A 160 -19.86 5.12 -1.54
C ILE A 160 -21.29 5.33 -1.03
N ASP A 161 -21.62 6.53 -0.53
CA ASP A 161 -22.95 6.86 -0.04
C ASP A 161 -23.98 6.67 -1.17
N PRO A 162 -24.98 5.79 -1.01
CA PRO A 162 -25.95 5.53 -2.06
C PRO A 162 -26.98 6.65 -2.24
N GLU A 163 -27.17 7.52 -1.23
CA GLU A 163 -28.15 8.60 -1.25
C GLU A 163 -27.52 9.92 -1.68
N PHE A 164 -26.34 10.26 -1.12
CA PHE A 164 -25.69 11.55 -1.33
C PHE A 164 -24.16 11.44 -1.47
N PRO A 165 -23.65 10.79 -2.53
CA PRO A 165 -22.23 10.65 -2.69
C PRO A 165 -21.58 11.98 -3.08
N TRP A 166 -20.42 12.27 -2.52
CA TRP A 166 -19.65 13.46 -2.84
C TRP A 166 -18.16 13.23 -2.61
N VAL A 167 -17.33 14.06 -3.25
CA VAL A 167 -15.87 13.95 -3.18
C VAL A 167 -15.32 15.08 -2.31
N PRO A 168 -14.77 14.76 -1.12
CA PRO A 168 -14.06 15.72 -0.29
C PRO A 168 -12.87 16.36 -1.00
N GLU A 169 -12.71 17.66 -0.77
CA GLU A 169 -11.43 18.32 -1.01
C GLU A 169 -10.39 17.74 -0.06
N LEU A 170 -9.29 17.26 -0.62
CA LEU A 170 -8.21 16.65 0.14
C LEU A 170 -7.31 17.73 0.73
N SER A 171 -7.11 17.70 2.05
CA SER A 171 -6.18 18.58 2.76
C SER A 171 -5.42 17.81 3.83
N GLN A 172 -4.19 18.24 4.13
CA GLN A 172 -3.28 17.53 5.05
C GLN A 172 -3.84 17.37 6.47
N GLU A 173 -4.60 18.34 6.96
CA GLU A 173 -5.22 18.34 8.29
C GLU A 173 -6.16 17.17 8.57
N HIS A 174 -6.71 16.54 7.53
CA HIS A 174 -7.60 15.40 7.67
C HIS A 174 -6.89 14.04 7.67
N HIS A 175 -5.60 14.02 7.36
CA HIS A 175 -4.85 12.80 7.14
C HIS A 175 -4.11 12.36 8.40
N THR A 176 -4.13 11.06 8.67
CA THR A 176 -3.44 10.44 9.81
C THR A 176 -2.37 9.48 9.29
N GLY A 177 -1.13 9.66 9.75
CA GLY A 177 -0.05 8.71 9.47
C GLY A 177 -0.32 7.39 10.18
N LEU A 178 -0.32 6.29 9.43
CA LEU A 178 -0.47 4.97 10.02
C LEU A 178 0.90 4.44 10.43
N ARG A 179 0.91 3.75 11.57
CA ARG A 179 2.08 3.05 12.10
C ARG A 179 2.00 1.59 11.71
N PRO A 180 2.85 1.08 10.82
CA PRO A 180 2.93 -0.34 10.65
C PRO A 180 3.65 -0.92 11.87
N GLY A 181 2.98 -1.83 12.57
CA GLY A 181 3.70 -2.96 13.16
C GLY A 181 4.34 -3.78 12.03
N ARG A 182 5.32 -4.62 12.37
CA ARG A 182 6.09 -5.41 11.41
C ARG A 182 5.21 -6.12 10.37
N PHE A 183 5.60 -6.09 9.11
CA PHE A 183 4.97 -6.87 8.02
C PHE A 183 3.45 -6.71 7.94
N SER A 184 2.99 -5.46 7.96
CA SER A 184 1.58 -5.12 7.88
C SER A 184 1.09 -5.15 6.42
N THR A 185 -0.02 -5.84 6.19
CA THR A 185 -0.85 -5.62 4.99
C THR A 185 -1.93 -4.62 5.32
N TYR A 186 -1.92 -3.48 4.64
CA TYR A 186 -3.03 -2.53 4.68
C TYR A 186 -4.02 -2.91 3.62
N LEU A 187 -5.27 -3.02 4.01
CA LEU A 187 -6.36 -3.00 3.06
C LEU A 187 -7.03 -1.65 3.20
N ALA A 188 -7.01 -0.86 2.14
CA ALA A 188 -7.70 0.43 2.11
C ALA A 188 -8.77 0.41 1.01
N SER A 189 -9.95 0.89 1.35
CA SER A 189 -10.94 1.43 0.43
C SER A 189 -11.02 2.92 0.76
N GLY A 190 -10.39 3.81 0.00
CA GLY A 190 -10.38 5.24 0.33
C GLY A 190 -9.14 6.00 -0.15
N PRO A 191 -8.99 7.29 0.23
CA PRO A 191 -7.87 8.11 -0.20
C PRO A 191 -6.60 7.68 0.55
N ALA A 192 -5.52 7.55 -0.18
CA ALA A 192 -4.22 7.15 0.33
C ALA A 192 -3.14 8.14 -0.13
N THR A 193 -2.02 8.16 0.58
CA THR A 193 -0.78 8.72 0.06
C THR A 193 0.31 7.66 0.11
N TRP A 194 1.12 7.63 -0.95
CA TRP A 194 2.28 6.77 -1.06
C TRP A 194 3.53 7.55 -0.74
#